data_AF-A0A1I3UQZ5-F1
#
_entry.id   AF-A0A1I3UQZ5-F1
#
_cell.length_a   1.000
_cell.length_b   1.000
_cell.length_c   1.000
_cell.angle_alpha   90.00
_cell.angle_beta   90.00
_cell.angle_gamma   90.00
#
_symmetry.space_group_name_H-M   'P 1'
#
loop_
_entity.id
_entity.type
_entity.pdbx_description
1 polymer ?
#
loop_
_entity_poly.entity_id
_entity_poly.type
_entity_poly.pdbx_seq_one_letter_code
_entity_poly.pdbx_strand_id
1 'polypeptide(L)'
;MITDRELLELAAKTVGVNGQYFWNIDDAGIETEGGRVWNPLSDDGDALRLAVTLRFRVSTPTAGVRYGERAVAESQDRPHGVFSNCGDEALDKADPLAATRRAIVRAAAEIGKTMPS
;
A
#
# COMPACT_ATOMS: atom_id res chain seq x y z
N MET A 1 -3.95 -13.65 7.39
CA MET A 1 -2.78 -12.83 7.04
C MET A 1 -2.71 -12.81 5.53
N ILE A 2 -2.65 -11.63 4.93
CA ILE A 2 -2.35 -11.49 3.50
C ILE A 2 -0.83 -11.32 3.38
N THR A 3 -0.22 -12.04 2.45
CA THR A 3 1.23 -11.92 2.21
C THR A 3 1.54 -10.62 1.47
N ASP A 4 2.78 -10.14 1.55
CA ASP A 4 3.20 -8.93 0.81
C ASP A 4 3.04 -9.12 -0.71
N ARG A 5 3.22 -10.35 -1.21
CA ARG A 5 2.89 -10.73 -2.58
C ARG A 5 1.43 -10.47 -2.92
N GLU A 6 0.51 -11.08 -2.17
CA GLU A 6 -0.94 -10.95 -2.42
C GLU A 6 -1.38 -9.48 -2.28
N LEU A 7 -0.78 -8.74 -1.35
CA LEU A 7 -1.00 -7.31 -1.16
C LEU A 7 -0.65 -6.51 -2.42
N LEU A 8 0.52 -6.79 -3.00
CA LEU A 8 1.02 -6.14 -4.21
C LEU A 8 0.19 -6.51 -5.44
N GLU A 9 -0.18 -7.78 -5.61
CA GLU A 9 -1.02 -8.25 -6.72
C GLU A 9 -2.41 -7.57 -6.69
N LEU A 10 -3.04 -7.48 -5.51
CA LEU A 10 -4.34 -6.82 -5.35
C LEU A 10 -4.25 -5.31 -5.54
N ALA A 11 -3.19 -4.67 -5.05
CA ALA A 11 -2.97 -3.24 -5.27
C ALA A 11 -2.74 -2.94 -6.76
N ALA A 12 -1.92 -3.75 -7.46
CA ALA A 12 -1.67 -3.62 -8.88
C ALA A 12 -2.96 -3.71 -9.71
N LYS A 13 -3.86 -4.63 -9.33
CA LYS A 13 -5.19 -4.79 -9.93
C LYS A 13 -6.00 -3.48 -9.94
N THR A 14 -5.91 -2.67 -8.88
CA THR A 14 -6.70 -1.42 -8.78
C THR A 14 -6.29 -0.34 -9.77
N VAL A 15 -5.03 -0.35 -10.20
CA VAL A 15 -4.44 0.66 -11.08
C VAL A 15 -4.06 0.10 -12.46
N GLY A 16 -4.45 -1.14 -12.76
CA GLY A 16 -4.19 -1.79 -14.05
C GLY A 16 -2.71 -2.06 -14.32
N VAL A 17 -1.89 -2.22 -13.28
CA VAL A 17 -0.50 -2.62 -13.42
C VAL A 17 -0.47 -4.11 -13.77
N ASN A 18 -0.17 -4.41 -15.04
CA ASN A 18 -0.05 -5.78 -15.53
C ASN A 18 1.38 -6.27 -15.38
N GLY A 19 1.54 -7.45 -14.78
CA GLY A 19 2.84 -8.03 -14.51
C GLY A 19 2.73 -9.28 -13.66
N GLN A 20 3.88 -9.86 -13.31
CA GLN A 20 3.96 -11.00 -12.40
C GLN A 20 4.74 -10.64 -11.16
N TYR A 21 4.41 -11.28 -10.04
CA TYR A 21 5.21 -11.11 -8.83
C TYR A 21 6.61 -11.66 -9.06
N PHE A 22 7.60 -10.78 -8.89
CA PHE A 22 9.02 -11.04 -9.00
C PHE A 22 9.68 -10.82 -7.63
N TRP A 23 10.68 -11.65 -7.31
CA TRP A 23 11.51 -11.45 -6.14
C TRP A 23 12.93 -11.97 -6.39
N ASN A 24 13.92 -11.23 -5.91
CA ASN A 24 15.32 -11.63 -5.84
C ASN A 24 15.93 -11.13 -4.52
N ILE A 25 17.26 -11.09 -4.41
CA ILE A 25 17.95 -10.66 -3.18
C ILE A 25 17.92 -9.14 -2.95
N ASP A 26 17.77 -8.37 -4.03
CA ASP A 26 17.88 -6.91 -4.03
C ASP A 26 16.53 -6.20 -4.18
N ASP A 27 15.51 -6.89 -4.72
CA ASP A 27 14.23 -6.32 -5.12
C ASP A 27 13.09 -7.36 -5.08
N ALA A 28 11.88 -6.87 -4.86
CA ALA A 28 10.64 -7.65 -4.92
C ALA A 28 9.51 -6.73 -5.39
N GLY A 29 8.54 -7.23 -6.15
CA GLY A 29 7.46 -6.39 -6.66
C GLY A 29 6.70 -7.03 -7.80
N ILE A 30 5.92 -6.23 -8.53
CA ILE A 30 5.29 -6.66 -9.78
C ILE A 30 6.18 -6.25 -10.94
N GLU A 31 6.82 -7.23 -11.58
CA GLU A 31 7.58 -7.00 -12.80
C GLU A 31 6.62 -6.74 -13.96
N THR A 32 6.65 -5.50 -14.45
CA THR A 32 5.84 -5.06 -15.59
C THR A 32 6.49 -5.48 -16.91
N GLU A 33 5.71 -5.52 -17.99
CA GLU A 33 6.20 -5.88 -19.34
C GLU A 33 7.38 -5.00 -19.83
N GLY A 34 7.54 -3.80 -19.27
CA GLY A 34 8.65 -2.90 -19.55
C GLY A 34 9.94 -3.19 -18.76
N GLY A 35 10.01 -4.29 -18.01
CA GLY A 35 11.16 -4.65 -17.18
C GLY A 35 11.33 -3.80 -15.91
N ARG A 36 10.34 -2.97 -15.58
CA ARG A 36 10.30 -2.21 -14.33
C ARG A 36 9.62 -3.06 -13.25
N VAL A 37 10.26 -3.20 -12.10
CA VAL A 37 9.65 -3.75 -10.89
C VAL A 37 8.86 -2.65 -10.19
N TRP A 38 7.55 -2.83 -10.08
CA TRP A 38 6.64 -1.94 -9.36
C TRP A 38 6.48 -2.42 -7.92
N ASN A 39 6.94 -1.62 -6.95
CA ASN A 39 6.86 -1.98 -5.54
C ASN A 39 6.53 -0.77 -4.66
N PRO A 40 5.24 -0.45 -4.45
CA PRO A 40 4.84 0.60 -3.52
C PRO A 40 5.11 0.29 -2.03
N LEU A 41 5.64 -0.87 -1.65
CA LEU A 41 6.09 -1.13 -0.27
C LEU A 41 7.51 -0.59 -0.01
N SER A 42 8.35 -0.48 -1.05
CA SER A 42 9.73 0.02 -0.94
C SER A 42 9.96 1.34 -1.71
N ASP A 43 9.20 1.60 -2.78
CA ASP A 43 9.32 2.81 -3.62
C ASP A 43 8.24 3.85 -3.24
N ASP A 44 8.69 5.01 -2.74
CA ASP A 44 7.82 6.13 -2.35
C ASP A 44 7.01 6.71 -3.52
N GLY A 45 7.60 6.73 -4.71
CA GLY A 45 6.95 7.22 -5.92
C GLY A 45 5.79 6.34 -6.34
N ASP A 46 5.95 5.01 -6.28
CA ASP A 46 4.87 4.07 -6.55
C ASP A 46 3.76 4.16 -5.52
N ALA A 47 4.11 4.27 -4.23
CA ALA A 47 3.12 4.46 -3.17
C ALA A 47 2.35 5.78 -3.34
N LEU A 48 3.02 6.88 -3.63
CA LEU A 48 2.38 8.17 -3.82
C LEU A 48 1.50 8.20 -5.07
N ARG A 49 1.98 7.64 -6.19
CA ARG A 49 1.16 7.50 -7.42
C ARG A 49 -0.09 6.67 -7.15
N LEU A 50 0.04 5.58 -6.40
CA LEU A 50 -1.08 4.72 -6.01
C LEU A 50 -2.11 5.51 -5.18
N ALA A 51 -1.64 6.25 -4.16
CA ALA A 51 -2.51 7.08 -3.32
C ALA A 51 -3.23 8.17 -4.12
N VAL A 52 -2.54 8.88 -5.01
CA VAL A 52 -3.13 9.93 -5.85
C VAL A 52 -4.13 9.34 -6.85
N THR A 53 -3.78 8.22 -7.50
CA THR A 53 -4.63 7.55 -8.49
C THR A 53 -5.94 7.08 -7.87
N LEU A 54 -5.87 6.52 -6.66
CA LEU A 54 -7.04 6.03 -5.92
C LEU A 54 -7.71 7.12 -5.05
N ARG A 55 -7.23 8.37 -5.13
CA ARG A 55 -7.72 9.53 -4.38
C ARG A 55 -7.79 9.27 -2.88
N PHE A 56 -6.72 8.69 -2.34
CA PHE A 56 -6.61 8.46 -0.92
C PHE A 56 -6.33 9.75 -0.17
N ARG A 57 -7.03 9.92 0.95
CA ARG A 57 -6.60 10.80 2.03
C ARG A 57 -5.59 10.04 2.87
N VAL A 58 -4.35 10.51 2.87
CA VAL A 58 -3.27 9.93 3.67
C VAL A 58 -3.05 10.80 4.90
N SER A 59 -3.12 10.19 6.09
CA SER A 59 -2.81 10.84 7.36
C SER A 59 -1.63 10.13 8.01
N THR A 60 -0.58 10.89 8.33
CA THR A 60 0.62 10.39 9.00
C THR A 60 0.58 10.75 10.49
N PRO A 61 1.20 9.95 11.38
CA PRO A 61 1.32 10.30 12.78
C PRO A 61 2.02 11.67 12.94
N THR A 62 1.50 12.54 13.80
CA THR A 62 2.12 13.87 14.02
C THR A 62 3.14 13.76 15.15
N ALA A 63 4.38 14.20 14.90
CA ALA A 63 5.42 14.22 15.94
C ALA A 63 4.99 15.12 17.11
N GLY A 64 4.67 14.50 18.25
CA GLY A 64 4.28 15.21 19.49
C GLY A 64 2.98 14.71 20.13
N VAL A 65 2.23 13.83 19.48
CA VAL A 65 1.00 13.25 20.04
C VAL A 65 1.23 11.78 20.40
N ARG A 66 0.60 11.37 21.51
CA ARG A 66 0.95 10.20 22.32
C ARG A 66 0.90 8.86 21.56
N TYR A 67 1.65 7.89 22.09
CA TYR A 67 1.53 6.44 21.89
C TYR A 67 0.17 6.00 21.28
N GLY A 68 0.17 5.56 20.02
CA GLY A 68 -0.99 4.92 19.39
C GLY A 68 -1.39 5.46 18.01
N GLU A 69 -0.82 6.56 17.54
CA GLU A 69 -1.14 7.09 16.20
C GLU A 69 -0.52 6.24 15.08
N ARG A 70 -1.34 5.98 14.06
CA ARG A 70 -1.08 5.03 12.96
C ARG A 70 -1.23 5.75 11.63
N ALA A 71 -0.47 5.36 10.63
CA ALA A 71 -0.68 5.85 9.27
C ALA A 71 -1.98 5.24 8.72
N VAL A 72 -2.82 6.08 8.11
CA VAL A 72 -4.11 5.67 7.54
C VAL A 72 -4.21 6.20 6.11
N ALA A 73 -4.68 5.36 5.20
CA ALA A 73 -5.08 5.74 3.85
C ALA A 73 -6.56 5.38 3.65
N GLU A 74 -7.36 6.35 3.22
CA GLU A 74 -8.82 6.22 3.09
C GLU A 74 -9.29 6.74 1.73
N SER A 75 -10.18 6.01 1.04
CA SER A 75 -10.79 6.44 -0.23
C SER A 75 -11.84 7.52 -0.02
N GLN A 76 -11.77 8.61 -0.80
CA GLN A 76 -12.76 9.70 -0.74
C GLN A 76 -14.11 9.36 -1.40
N ASP A 77 -14.12 8.43 -2.36
CA ASP A 77 -15.27 8.21 -3.27
C ASP A 77 -16.15 6.99 -2.89
N ARG A 78 -15.87 6.28 -1.77
CA ARG A 78 -16.70 5.15 -1.31
C ARG A 78 -17.25 5.38 0.12
N PRO A 79 -18.58 5.27 0.34
CA PRO A 79 -19.20 5.44 1.66
C PRO A 79 -19.00 4.24 2.60
N HIS A 80 -18.09 3.32 2.27
CA HIS A 80 -17.66 2.21 3.13
C HIS A 80 -16.15 2.37 3.33
N GLY A 81 -15.80 3.20 4.31
CA GLY A 81 -14.43 3.57 4.66
C GLY A 81 -13.54 2.34 4.78
N VAL A 82 -12.64 2.18 3.81
CA VAL A 82 -11.52 1.25 3.93
C VAL A 82 -10.55 1.90 4.91
N PHE A 83 -10.69 1.56 6.19
CA PHE A 83 -9.74 1.94 7.22
C PHE A 83 -8.65 0.89 7.27
N SER A 84 -7.54 1.12 6.57
CA SER A 84 -6.37 0.28 6.80
C SER A 84 -5.59 0.79 8.00
N ASN A 85 -5.81 0.15 9.15
CA ASN A 85 -5.00 0.35 10.34
C ASN A 85 -3.73 -0.52 10.25
N CYS A 86 -2.55 0.07 10.37
CA CYS A 86 -1.32 -0.66 10.69
C CYS A 86 -1.36 -1.09 12.16
N GLY A 87 -2.15 -2.13 12.43
CA GLY A 87 -2.55 -2.53 13.78
C GLY A 87 -1.67 -3.55 14.48
N ASP A 88 -1.41 -4.69 13.85
CA ASP A 88 -1.10 -5.93 14.60
C ASP A 88 0.11 -6.71 14.10
N GLU A 89 0.95 -6.10 13.27
CA GLU A 89 2.29 -6.65 13.01
C GLU A 89 3.27 -5.57 13.43
N ALA A 90 4.22 -5.96 14.27
CA ALA A 90 5.32 -5.15 14.75
C ALA A 90 6.20 -4.63 13.60
N LEU A 91 5.68 -3.71 12.81
CA LEU A 91 6.47 -2.80 12.01
C LEU A 91 6.98 -1.78 13.00
N ASP A 92 8.26 -1.94 13.29
CA ASP A 92 9.05 -1.13 14.17
C ASP A 92 8.58 0.31 14.19
N LYS A 93 8.61 0.87 15.39
CA LYS A 93 8.51 2.31 15.68
C LYS A 93 9.60 3.16 14.96
N ALA A 94 10.25 2.64 13.92
CA ALA A 94 11.48 3.15 13.33
C ALA A 94 11.29 3.87 11.98
N ASP A 95 10.26 3.58 11.18
CA ASP A 95 10.09 4.24 9.88
C ASP A 95 8.63 4.63 9.55
N PRO A 96 8.24 5.89 9.84
CA PRO A 96 6.95 6.44 9.43
C PRO A 96 6.68 6.37 7.92
N LEU A 97 7.72 6.37 7.07
CA LEU A 97 7.57 6.29 5.62
C LEU A 97 7.12 4.88 5.23
N ALA A 98 7.79 3.84 5.72
CA ALA A 98 7.38 2.45 5.51
C ALA A 98 5.96 2.16 6.02
N ALA A 99 5.60 2.70 7.19
CA ALA A 99 4.25 2.57 7.74
C ALA A 99 3.19 3.22 6.82
N THR A 100 3.50 4.40 6.29
CA THR A 100 2.62 5.13 5.38
C THR A 100 2.46 4.41 4.04
N ARG A 101 3.56 3.95 3.43
CA ARG A 101 3.53 3.12 2.22
C ARG A 101 2.65 1.90 2.43
N ARG A 102 2.85 1.14 3.50
CA ARG A 102 2.05 -0.07 3.77
C ARG A 102 0.57 0.23 4.01
N ALA A 103 0.22 1.35 4.65
CA ALA A 103 -1.17 1.76 4.82
C ALA A 103 -1.85 2.04 3.46
N ILE A 104 -1.15 2.72 2.55
CA ILE A 104 -1.62 2.96 1.18
C ILE A 104 -1.82 1.62 0.44
N VAL A 105 -0.81 0.74 0.44
CA VAL A 105 -0.90 -0.52 -0.31
C VAL A 105 -1.98 -1.44 0.24
N ARG A 106 -2.18 -1.48 1.56
CA ARG A 106 -3.29 -2.22 2.17
C ARG A 106 -4.65 -1.63 1.77
N ALA A 107 -4.82 -0.32 1.82
CA ALA A 107 -6.07 0.31 1.39
C ALA A 107 -6.37 0.02 -0.09
N ALA A 108 -5.35 0.07 -0.95
CA ALA A 108 -5.48 -0.31 -2.36
C ALA A 108 -5.84 -1.80 -2.50
N ALA A 109 -5.17 -2.69 -1.78
CA ALA A 109 -5.44 -4.12 -1.83
C ALA A 109 -6.88 -4.46 -1.41
N GLU A 110 -7.43 -3.80 -0.38
CA GLU A 110 -8.84 -3.97 0.01
C GLU A 110 -9.82 -3.55 -1.09
N ILE A 111 -9.52 -2.47 -1.84
CA ILE A 111 -10.31 -2.12 -3.02
C ILE A 111 -10.17 -3.20 -4.11
N GLY A 112 -8.95 -3.68 -4.37
CA GLY A 112 -8.67 -4.72 -5.36
C GLY A 112 -9.40 -6.04 -5.10
N LYS A 113 -9.60 -6.42 -3.83
CA LYS A 113 -10.42 -7.59 -3.44
C LYS A 113 -11.86 -7.47 -3.90
N THR A 114 -12.40 -6.25 -3.98
CA THR A 114 -13.78 -6.00 -4.41
C THR A 114 -13.95 -5.93 -5.93
N MET A 115 -12.85 -5.92 -6.69
CA MET A 115 -12.90 -5.88 -8.14
C MET A 115 -13.03 -7.30 -8.72
N PRO A 116 -13.82 -7.50 -9.79
CA PRO A 116 -13.90 -8.78 -10.49
C PRO A 116 -12.51 -9.18 -11.04
N SER A 117 -12.21 -10.47 -11.00
CA SER A 117 -10.96 -11.05 -11.53
C SER A 117 -10.97 -11.17 -13.05
#